data_AF-A0A8I0IEY2-F1
#
_entry.id   AF-A0A8I0IEY2-F1
#
_cell.length_a   1.000
_cell.length_b   1.000
_cell.length_c   1.000
_cell.angle_alpha   90.00
_cell.angle_beta   90.00
_cell.angle_gamma   90.00
#
_symmetry.space_group_name_H-M   'P 1'
#
loop_
_entity.id
_entity.type
_entity.pdbx_description
1 polymer ?
#
loop_
_entity_poly.entity_id
_entity_poly.type
_entity_poly.pdbx_seq_one_letter_code
_entity_poly.pdbx_strand_id
1 'polypeptide(L)'
;MTAATTASSAVERTPAVSDDVRRTDPVVAGHVSIPGKVLQKVATAVVAETLRVRRADVRVEAADDAGRLALRVSTPVRVPMLSEAMTMPEGGVVAVVRDLQSTLTRRVADLAGRTVSRVDVTVSGSRLERTGHTS
;
A
#
# COMPACT_ATOMS: atom_id res chain seq x y z
N MET A 1 14.96 4.76 58.64
CA MET A 1 14.59 5.95 57.86
C MET A 1 15.87 6.60 57.34
N THR A 2 16.45 6.05 56.27
CA THR A 2 17.49 6.69 55.43
C THR A 2 17.51 5.96 54.09
N ALA A 3 17.45 6.72 52.99
CA ALA A 3 17.50 6.25 51.62
C ALA A 3 18.94 6.18 51.10
N ALA A 4 19.24 5.27 50.17
CA ALA A 4 20.28 5.43 49.15
C ALA A 4 20.13 4.40 48.01
N THR A 5 19.55 4.90 46.92
CA THR A 5 20.00 4.78 45.52
C THR A 5 20.32 3.39 44.93
N THR A 6 19.33 2.87 44.20
CA THR A 6 19.47 1.86 43.15
C THR A 6 20.10 2.43 41.88
N ALA A 7 20.85 1.57 41.21
CA ALA A 7 21.62 1.84 40.01
C ALA A 7 20.80 1.66 38.72
N SER A 8 21.28 2.37 37.68
CA SER A 8 21.51 1.91 36.32
C SER A 8 20.34 1.69 35.35
N SER A 9 20.49 2.36 34.20
CA SER A 9 20.03 2.00 32.86
C SER A 9 18.54 2.20 32.56
N ALA A 10 18.19 3.45 32.22
CA ALA A 10 17.08 3.72 31.32
C ALA A 10 17.66 4.10 29.95
N VAL A 11 17.75 3.09 29.09
CA VAL A 11 18.10 3.25 27.68
C VAL A 11 16.99 4.06 27.01
N GLU A 12 17.30 5.30 26.64
CA GLU A 12 16.44 6.10 25.75
C GLU A 12 16.42 5.39 24.39
N ARG A 13 15.36 4.60 24.16
CA ARG A 13 15.01 4.13 22.82
C ARG A 13 14.33 5.28 22.09
N THR A 14 15.15 6.15 21.53
CA THR A 14 14.77 7.02 20.41
C THR A 14 14.28 6.12 19.27
N PRO A 15 13.05 6.27 18.75
CA PRO A 15 12.71 5.61 17.51
C PRO A 15 13.53 6.30 16.41
N ALA A 16 14.49 5.57 15.87
CA ALA A 16 15.20 5.97 14.66
C ALA A 16 14.15 6.14 13.55
N VAL A 17 13.89 7.40 13.19
CA VAL A 17 13.28 7.73 11.91
C VAL A 17 14.31 7.35 10.86
N SER A 18 14.12 6.20 10.22
CA SER A 18 14.96 5.78 9.10
C SER A 18 14.80 6.79 7.97
N ASP A 19 15.78 7.67 7.85
CA ASP A 19 16.03 8.55 6.71
C ASP A 19 16.58 7.70 5.56
N ASP A 20 15.75 6.82 5.01
CA ASP A 20 16.09 6.02 3.84
C ASP A 20 15.47 6.65 2.58
N VAL A 21 16.25 6.62 1.50
CA VAL A 21 15.89 6.97 0.12
C VAL A 21 16.11 8.43 -0.32
N ARG A 22 17.39 8.79 -0.46
CA ARG A 22 17.90 9.51 -1.64
C ARG A 22 19.22 8.92 -2.15
N ARG A 23 19.23 7.63 -2.51
CA ARG A 23 20.22 7.13 -3.48
C ARG A 23 19.65 7.34 -4.87
N THR A 24 20.12 8.37 -5.56
CA THR A 24 19.97 8.46 -7.02
C THR A 24 21.01 7.52 -7.59
N ASP A 25 20.61 6.30 -7.96
CA ASP A 25 21.51 5.37 -8.63
C ASP A 25 22.04 5.99 -9.92
N PRO A 26 23.31 5.74 -10.30
CA PRO A 26 23.91 6.31 -11.49
C PRO A 26 23.08 5.94 -12.72
N VAL A 27 22.81 6.94 -13.57
CA VAL A 27 22.08 6.75 -14.82
C VAL A 27 22.96 5.96 -15.77
N VAL A 28 22.63 4.69 -15.97
CA VAL A 28 23.29 3.82 -16.96
C VAL A 28 22.67 4.10 -18.32
N ALA A 29 23.48 4.50 -19.30
CA ALA A 29 23.00 4.76 -20.66
C ALA A 29 22.26 3.53 -21.23
N GLY A 30 21.08 3.74 -21.82
CA GLY A 30 20.20 2.66 -22.29
C GLY A 30 19.26 2.08 -21.24
N HIS A 31 19.33 2.52 -19.98
CA HIS A 31 18.40 2.13 -18.91
C HIS A 31 17.65 3.34 -18.35
N VAL A 32 16.36 3.14 -18.05
CA VAL A 32 15.54 4.12 -17.34
C VAL A 32 15.32 3.63 -15.91
N SER A 33 15.95 4.30 -14.94
CA SER A 33 15.70 4.05 -13.52
C SER A 33 14.40 4.71 -13.11
N ILE A 34 13.41 3.91 -12.70
CA ILE A 34 12.14 4.42 -12.18
C ILE A 34 12.27 4.58 -10.66
N PRO A 35 12.16 5.81 -10.12
CA PRO A 35 12.24 6.02 -8.68
C PRO A 35 11.09 5.31 -7.94
N GLY A 36 11.36 4.79 -6.74
CA GLY A 36 10.33 4.15 -5.91
C GLY A 36 9.09 5.03 -5.67
N LYS A 37 9.27 6.37 -5.56
CA LYS A 37 8.17 7.33 -5.44
C LYS A 37 7.24 7.36 -6.66
N VAL A 38 7.77 7.12 -7.86
CA VAL A 38 6.95 7.05 -9.07
C VAL A 38 6.13 5.76 -9.05
N LEU A 39 6.74 4.64 -8.67
CA LEU A 39 6.03 3.36 -8.49
C LEU A 39 4.91 3.48 -7.45
N GLN A 40 5.17 4.14 -6.32
CA GLN A 40 4.15 4.40 -5.29
C GLN A 40 2.97 5.22 -5.85
N LYS A 41 3.22 6.27 -6.61
CA LYS A 41 2.16 7.09 -7.23
C LYS A 41 1.34 6.30 -8.23
N VAL A 42 1.99 5.50 -9.07
CA VAL A 42 1.29 4.67 -10.05
C VAL A 42 0.46 3.60 -9.36
N ALA A 43 1.04 2.87 -8.40
CA ALA A 43 0.30 1.88 -7.60
C ALA A 43 -0.88 2.51 -6.87
N THR A 44 -0.72 3.69 -6.27
CA THR A 44 -1.82 4.45 -5.64
C THR A 44 -2.94 4.74 -6.63
N ALA A 45 -2.60 5.16 -7.85
CA ALA A 45 -3.59 5.43 -8.89
C ALA A 45 -4.34 4.16 -9.33
N VAL A 46 -3.61 3.05 -9.51
CA VAL A 46 -4.20 1.74 -9.86
C VAL A 46 -5.16 1.28 -8.77
N VAL A 47 -4.75 1.30 -7.49
CA VAL A 47 -5.61 0.87 -6.37
C VAL A 47 -6.87 1.73 -6.29
N ALA A 48 -6.72 3.05 -6.39
CA ALA A 48 -7.85 3.97 -6.34
C ALA A 48 -8.84 3.74 -7.49
N GLU A 49 -8.34 3.43 -8.69
CA GLU A 49 -9.15 3.11 -9.86
C GLU A 49 -9.89 1.77 -9.69
N THR A 50 -9.15 0.71 -9.34
CA THR A 50 -9.69 -0.65 -9.18
C THR A 50 -10.75 -0.72 -8.09
N LEU A 51 -10.48 -0.10 -6.93
CA LEU A 51 -11.43 -0.10 -5.80
C LEU A 51 -12.42 1.07 -5.84
N ARG A 52 -12.28 1.97 -6.83
CA ARG A 52 -13.06 3.21 -6.97
C ARG A 52 -13.12 4.06 -5.69
N VAL A 53 -12.00 4.11 -4.95
CA VAL A 53 -11.82 4.94 -3.75
C VAL A 53 -11.04 6.22 -4.08
N ARG A 54 -11.04 7.23 -3.21
CA ARG A 54 -10.24 8.44 -3.45
C ARG A 54 -8.77 8.11 -3.25
N ARG A 55 -7.89 8.67 -4.09
CA ARG A 55 -6.43 8.51 -3.96
C ARG A 55 -5.89 8.95 -2.58
N ALA A 56 -6.52 9.96 -1.98
CA ALA A 56 -6.15 10.43 -0.64
C ALA A 56 -6.42 9.41 0.48
N ASP A 57 -7.30 8.43 0.23
CA ASP A 57 -7.63 7.38 1.19
C ASP A 57 -6.74 6.12 1.00
N VAL A 58 -5.82 6.14 0.02
CA VAL A 58 -4.92 5.03 -0.31
C VAL A 58 -3.49 5.39 0.10
N ARG A 59 -2.84 4.48 0.83
CA ARG A 59 -1.42 4.59 1.16
C ARG A 59 -0.67 3.42 0.54
N VAL A 60 0.40 3.71 -0.20
CA VAL A 60 1.28 2.69 -0.79
C VAL A 60 2.71 2.94 -0.38
N GLU A 61 3.36 1.88 0.08
CA GLU A 61 4.79 1.82 0.35
C GLU A 61 5.41 0.78 -0.59
N ALA A 62 6.60 1.11 -1.11
CA ALA A 62 7.34 0.26 -2.02
C ALA A 62 8.76 0.12 -1.49
N ALA A 63 9.25 -1.12 -1.42
CA ALA A 63 10.57 -1.46 -0.93
C ALA A 63 11.27 -2.41 -1.90
N ASP A 64 12.60 -2.31 -1.96
CA ASP A 64 13.41 -3.31 -2.63
C ASP A 64 13.46 -4.59 -1.80
N ASP A 65 13.27 -5.72 -2.45
CA ASP A 65 13.31 -7.05 -1.87
C ASP A 65 14.26 -7.94 -2.67
N ALA A 66 15.57 -7.81 -2.39
CA ALA A 66 16.64 -8.55 -3.05
C ALA A 66 16.58 -8.49 -4.58
N GLY A 67 16.39 -7.29 -5.15
CA GLY A 67 16.27 -7.14 -6.61
C GLY A 67 14.86 -7.40 -7.15
N ARG A 68 13.90 -7.77 -6.30
CA ARG A 68 12.45 -7.74 -6.57
C ARG A 68 11.78 -6.57 -5.87
N LEU A 69 10.50 -6.35 -6.16
CA LEU A 69 9.73 -5.27 -5.54
C LEU A 69 8.72 -5.83 -4.55
N ALA A 70 8.76 -5.34 -3.30
CA ALA A 70 7.74 -5.57 -2.30
C ALA A 70 6.83 -4.34 -2.17
N LEU A 71 5.51 -4.56 -2.20
CA LEU A 71 4.50 -3.51 -2.06
C LEU A 71 3.66 -3.73 -0.81
N ARG A 72 3.42 -2.66 -0.06
CA ARG A 72 2.46 -2.62 1.04
C ARG A 72 1.40 -1.57 0.74
N VAL A 73 0.15 -1.98 0.69
CA VAL A 73 -1.01 -1.14 0.36
C VAL A 73 -1.93 -1.11 1.57
N SER A 74 -2.34 0.08 1.98
CA SER A 74 -3.43 0.29 2.94
C SER A 74 -4.54 1.08 2.28
N THR A 75 -5.72 0.52 2.21
CA THR A 75 -6.86 1.11 1.49
C THR A 75 -8.18 0.71 2.13
N PRO A 76 -9.18 1.61 2.17
CA PRO A 76 -10.54 1.19 2.43
C PRO A 76 -11.07 0.38 1.25
N VAL A 77 -12.08 -0.45 1.49
CA VAL A 77 -12.83 -1.15 0.45
C VAL A 77 -14.24 -0.55 0.37
N ARG A 78 -14.78 -0.46 -0.85
CA ARG A 78 -16.17 -0.04 -1.03
C ARG A 78 -17.10 -1.23 -0.84
N VAL A 79 -18.09 -1.05 0.02
CA VAL A 79 -19.13 -2.03 0.28
C VAL A 79 -20.43 -1.45 -0.26
N PRO A 80 -21.07 -2.09 -1.25
CA PRO A 80 -22.35 -1.63 -1.76
C PRO A 80 -23.42 -1.72 -0.67
N MET A 81 -24.44 -0.89 -0.76
CA MET A 81 -25.59 -1.02 0.15
C MET A 81 -26.38 -2.29 -0.21
N LEU A 82 -27.03 -2.93 0.78
CA LEU A 82 -27.83 -4.13 0.54
C LEU A 82 -28.97 -3.90 -0.47
N SER A 83 -29.47 -2.67 -0.55
CA SER A 83 -30.50 -2.24 -1.50
C SER A 83 -30.00 -2.08 -2.94
N GLU A 84 -28.68 -2.08 -3.15
CA GLU A 84 -28.09 -1.96 -4.48
C GLU A 84 -27.95 -3.35 -5.11
N ALA A 85 -28.50 -3.50 -6.32
CA ALA A 85 -28.23 -4.66 -7.16
C ALA A 85 -26.80 -4.57 -7.72
N MET A 86 -25.80 -4.75 -6.87
CA MET A 86 -24.41 -4.86 -7.27
C MET A 86 -23.98 -6.32 -7.18
N THR A 87 -23.49 -6.86 -8.30
CA THR A 87 -22.85 -8.17 -8.31
C THR A 87 -21.55 -8.07 -7.52
N MET A 88 -21.56 -8.58 -6.28
CA MET A 88 -20.33 -8.84 -5.55
C MET A 88 -19.61 -10.04 -6.17
N PRO A 89 -18.28 -10.00 -6.31
CA PRO A 89 -17.54 -11.16 -6.75
C PRO A 89 -17.77 -12.31 -5.78
N GLU A 90 -17.86 -13.53 -6.32
CA GLU A 90 -17.96 -14.74 -5.52
C GLU A 90 -16.77 -14.82 -4.55
N GLY A 91 -17.04 -14.90 -3.25
CA GLY A 91 -16.02 -14.81 -2.19
C GLY A 91 -15.84 -13.43 -1.55
N GLY A 92 -16.64 -12.42 -1.94
CA GLY A 92 -16.75 -11.13 -1.24
C GLY A 92 -15.44 -10.33 -1.22
N VAL A 93 -15.15 -9.68 -0.09
CA VAL A 93 -13.98 -8.80 0.06
C VAL A 93 -12.65 -9.52 -0.23
N VAL A 94 -12.54 -10.81 0.12
CA VAL A 94 -11.32 -11.58 -0.13
C VAL A 94 -11.07 -11.74 -1.63
N ALA A 95 -12.11 -11.97 -2.42
CA ALA A 95 -12.00 -12.04 -3.88
C ALA A 95 -11.58 -10.70 -4.48
N VAL A 96 -12.15 -9.59 -3.99
CA VAL A 96 -11.75 -8.23 -4.38
C VAL A 96 -10.26 -7.98 -4.08
N VAL A 97 -9.79 -8.36 -2.90
CA VAL A 97 -8.36 -8.19 -2.52
C VAL A 97 -7.45 -9.04 -3.40
N ARG A 98 -7.84 -10.29 -3.70
CA ARG A 98 -7.07 -11.17 -4.59
C ARG A 98 -6.97 -10.61 -6.01
N ASP A 99 -8.07 -10.09 -6.54
CA ASP A 99 -8.08 -9.45 -7.86
C ASP A 99 -7.20 -8.19 -7.88
N LEU A 100 -7.28 -7.38 -6.81
CA LEU A 100 -6.40 -6.23 -6.62
C LEU A 100 -4.92 -6.63 -6.60
N GLN A 101 -4.56 -7.67 -5.86
CA GLN A 101 -3.19 -8.20 -5.80
C GLN A 101 -2.70 -8.65 -7.18
N SER A 102 -3.53 -9.38 -7.93
CA SER A 102 -3.22 -9.81 -9.30
C SER A 102 -3.01 -8.61 -10.24
N THR A 103 -3.90 -7.63 -10.16
CA THR A 103 -3.84 -6.41 -10.98
C THR A 103 -2.61 -5.57 -10.66
N LEU A 104 -2.28 -5.37 -9.38
CA LEU A 104 -1.07 -4.64 -8.99
C LEU A 104 0.19 -5.37 -9.40
N THR A 105 0.25 -6.68 -9.19
CA THR A 105 1.41 -7.50 -9.56
C THR A 105 1.71 -7.36 -11.05
N ARG A 106 0.70 -7.49 -11.91
CA ARG A 106 0.83 -7.32 -13.36
C ARG A 106 1.22 -5.89 -13.74
N ARG A 107 0.41 -4.88 -13.37
CA ARG A 107 0.66 -3.49 -13.78
C ARG A 107 2.02 -2.99 -13.28
N VAL A 108 2.40 -3.30 -12.04
CA VAL A 108 3.68 -2.84 -11.50
C VAL A 108 4.85 -3.61 -12.11
N ALA A 109 4.72 -4.90 -12.42
CA ALA A 109 5.76 -5.62 -13.14
C ALA A 109 5.99 -5.06 -14.56
N ASP A 110 4.90 -4.76 -15.28
CA ASP A 110 4.94 -4.18 -16.62
C ASP A 110 5.61 -2.79 -16.61
N LEU A 111 5.28 -1.96 -15.61
CA LEU A 111 5.81 -0.60 -15.48
C LEU A 111 7.25 -0.56 -14.96
N ALA A 112 7.57 -1.35 -13.93
CA ALA A 112 8.87 -1.31 -13.29
C ALA A 112 9.94 -2.09 -14.06
N GLY A 113 9.53 -2.96 -15.00
CA GLY A 113 10.44 -3.91 -15.65
C GLY A 113 11.10 -4.89 -14.66
N ARG A 114 10.52 -5.02 -13.46
CA ARG A 114 11.04 -5.83 -12.35
C ARG A 114 9.93 -6.72 -11.81
N THR A 115 10.28 -7.92 -11.39
CA THR A 115 9.30 -8.83 -10.79
C THR A 115 8.89 -8.33 -9.40
N VAL A 116 7.59 -8.33 -9.14
CA VAL A 116 7.02 -8.10 -7.80
C VAL A 116 7.12 -9.41 -7.00
N SER A 117 7.74 -9.38 -5.82
CA SER A 117 7.86 -10.56 -4.95
C SER A 117 6.62 -10.77 -4.09
N ARG A 118 6.07 -9.69 -3.51
CA ARG A 118 4.83 -9.74 -2.75
C ARG A 118 4.05 -8.43 -2.77
N VAL A 119 2.74 -8.55 -2.54
CA VAL A 119 1.82 -7.44 -2.34
C VAL A 119 1.00 -7.67 -1.08
N ASP A 120 1.34 -6.95 -0.01
CA ASP A 120 0.53 -6.94 1.21
C ASP A 120 -0.59 -5.92 1.06
N VAL A 121 -1.83 -6.35 1.27
CA VAL A 121 -3.00 -5.46 1.28
C VAL A 121 -3.60 -5.44 2.67
N THR A 122 -3.64 -4.26 3.27
CA THR A 122 -4.33 -3.96 4.52
C THR A 122 -5.64 -3.24 4.21
N VAL A 123 -6.76 -3.85 4.57
CA VAL A 123 -8.07 -3.18 4.48
C VAL A 123 -8.22 -2.31 5.72
N SER A 124 -8.10 -0.99 5.57
CA SER A 124 -8.11 -0.03 6.69
C SER A 124 -9.53 0.35 7.15
N GLY A 125 -10.54 0.03 6.37
CA GLY A 125 -11.94 0.28 6.69
C GLY A 125 -12.87 0.01 5.51
N SER A 126 -14.15 0.33 5.70
CA SER A 126 -15.17 0.24 4.65
C SER A 126 -15.77 1.61 4.37
N ARG A 127 -16.13 1.86 3.10
CA ARG A 127 -16.98 2.99 2.73
C ARG A 127 -18.28 2.49 2.12
N LEU A 128 -19.38 3.02 2.64
CA LEU A 128 -20.68 2.91 2.02
C LEU A 128 -20.76 3.90 0.86
N GLU A 129 -21.16 3.42 -0.29
CA GLU A 129 -21.53 4.27 -1.41
C GLU A 129 -22.97 4.73 -1.16
N ARG A 130 -23.15 6.01 -0.80
CA ARG A 130 -24.50 6.58 -0.66
C ARG A 130 -25.00 6.91 -2.06
N THR A 131 -25.46 5.91 -2.78
CA THR A 131 -26.21 6.16 -4.02
C THR A 131 -27.61 6.61 -3.60
N GLY A 132 -28.00 7.82 -4.02
CA GLY A 132 -29.21 8.48 -3.54
C GLY A 132 -30.48 7.70 -3.90
N HIS A 133 -31.01 6.93 -2.95
CA HIS A 133 -32.42 6.55 -2.96
C HIS A 133 -33.18 7.65 -2.20
N THR A 134 -33.64 8.64 -2.94
CA THR A 134 -34.79 9.45 -2.53
C THR A 134 -36.03 8.67 -2.94
N SER A 135 -36.75 8.13 -1.96
CA SER A 135 -38.21 7.91 -2.04
C SER A 135 -38.86 8.65 -0.88
#